data_AF-A0A8J2PPF7-F1
#
_entry.id   AF-A0A8J2PPF7-F1
#
_cell.length_a   1.000
_cell.length_b   1.000
_cell.length_c   1.000
_cell.angle_alpha   90.00
_cell.angle_beta   90.00
_cell.angle_gamma   90.00
#
_symmetry.space_group_name_H-M   'P 1'
#
loop_
_entity.id
_entity.type
_entity.pdbx_description
1 polymer ?
#
loop_
_entity_poly.entity_id
_entity_poly.type
_entity_poly.pdbx_seq_one_letter_code
_entity_poly.pdbx_strand_id
1 'polypeptide(L)'
;MADELNYLIVGGLSYIGLHIVEYLLKKYPNVKLTILDLSFNAAYANEILKKVENYPQQCTITIGSSGNSELVKKILEKQKINTVLYNVWSRDVSATAAKKDHSECFRKTLSCLTQFLEVLRCYGKLAKFILISSEVVYGKQILKLETTATKPCSLKGAAINACEMMLHSYITSYRIPALTVRLSAIIYGGVMDDNSLLYLEQDDNEEIGTVGLLHVQDAVVGIGAALERGHIGEIYNIGGQFDCSSHFVQLIAKFKKNEISSDGISLLPLTMSSMKADLELLWKAKISESEGMREIMVKSESHRNEMDEASTDKILVYGTDFALKRLSRLIENKKRYLPESLQKENIIITTRPFDSSDVDINEIIDVSPSHIVYINVPNVSEVYHIEPMIDIRSLLKTKLCAMLYAPWFLASFCDKHSIHFTYLTSYNLLGESFFTAPHLGFELPDIRFELYDYLMAIDKFADRLLQHFDNILFCRAGIMINKDESNKETCFGMESSLYLSFLSDCIPRILDLALKGRTGMADVLNPIPLDDYDFREECNRGNRPFGALIEFVCSFKKIDHF
;
A
#
# COMPACT_ATOMS: atom_id res chain seq x y z
N MET A 1 -8.78 -36.16 -19.31
CA MET A 1 -7.86 -35.32 -18.52
C MET A 1 -8.75 -34.40 -17.71
N ALA A 2 -8.62 -34.36 -16.38
CA ALA A 2 -9.36 -33.34 -15.63
C ALA A 2 -8.81 -31.99 -16.08
N ASP A 3 -9.66 -31.08 -16.54
CA ASP A 3 -9.24 -29.74 -16.94
C ASP A 3 -8.57 -29.07 -15.73
N GLU A 4 -7.32 -28.63 -15.88
CA GLU A 4 -6.58 -27.96 -14.80
C GLU A 4 -7.35 -26.70 -14.36
N LEU A 5 -7.63 -26.55 -13.07
CA LEU A 5 -8.36 -25.39 -12.53
C LEU A 5 -7.39 -24.21 -12.34
N ASN A 6 -7.26 -23.36 -13.36
CA ASN A 6 -6.33 -22.22 -13.36
C ASN A 6 -7.12 -20.91 -13.22
N TYR A 7 -7.18 -20.40 -11.99
CA TYR A 7 -8.05 -19.28 -11.64
C TYR A 7 -7.25 -18.00 -11.45
N LEU A 8 -7.80 -16.89 -11.93
CA LEU A 8 -7.31 -15.54 -11.67
C LEU A 8 -8.29 -14.81 -10.76
N ILE A 9 -7.82 -14.31 -9.63
CA ILE A 9 -8.60 -13.52 -8.68
C ILE A 9 -8.09 -12.08 -8.75
N VAL A 10 -8.88 -11.20 -9.34
CA VAL A 10 -8.61 -9.77 -9.37
C VAL A 10 -9.20 -9.15 -8.11
N GLY A 11 -8.38 -8.42 -7.34
CA GLY A 11 -8.76 -7.90 -6.03
C GLY A 11 -8.63 -8.93 -4.90
N GLY A 12 -7.77 -9.95 -5.06
CA GLY A 12 -7.59 -11.03 -4.10
C GLY A 12 -6.92 -10.62 -2.77
N LEU A 13 -6.33 -9.42 -2.69
CA LEU A 13 -5.76 -8.87 -1.45
C LEU A 13 -6.76 -8.00 -0.67
N SER A 14 -8.02 -7.96 -1.11
CA SER A 14 -9.13 -7.38 -0.34
C SER A 14 -9.66 -8.35 0.72
N TYR A 15 -10.44 -7.84 1.69
CA TYR A 15 -11.05 -8.65 2.74
C TYR A 15 -11.87 -9.84 2.17
N ILE A 16 -12.81 -9.58 1.27
CA ILE A 16 -13.57 -10.65 0.60
C ILE A 16 -12.67 -11.51 -0.31
N GLY A 17 -11.70 -10.89 -0.99
CA GLY A 17 -10.74 -11.58 -1.86
C GLY A 17 -9.94 -12.67 -1.13
N LEU A 18 -9.44 -12.36 0.06
CA LEU A 18 -8.72 -13.31 0.91
C LEU A 18 -9.60 -14.51 1.28
N HIS A 19 -10.83 -14.25 1.72
CA HIS A 19 -11.75 -15.33 2.07
C HIS A 19 -12.11 -16.19 0.85
N ILE A 20 -12.20 -15.60 -0.35
CA ILE A 20 -12.38 -16.36 -1.60
C ILE A 20 -11.17 -17.25 -1.86
N VAL A 21 -9.95 -16.71 -1.77
CA VAL A 21 -8.69 -17.48 -1.95
C VAL A 21 -8.67 -18.66 -0.98
N GLU A 22 -8.91 -18.41 0.31
CA GLU A 22 -8.90 -19.45 1.34
C GLU A 22 -9.96 -20.54 1.08
N TYR A 23 -11.17 -20.13 0.72
CA TYR A 23 -12.24 -21.05 0.36
C TYR A 23 -11.86 -21.95 -0.84
N LEU A 24 -11.28 -21.36 -1.88
CA LEU A 24 -10.90 -22.08 -3.11
C LEU A 24 -9.76 -23.06 -2.87
N LEU A 25 -8.71 -22.67 -2.13
CA LEU A 25 -7.60 -23.56 -1.78
C LEU A 25 -8.07 -24.76 -0.96
N LYS A 26 -8.99 -24.54 0.00
CA LYS A 26 -9.57 -25.63 0.80
C LYS A 26 -10.47 -26.55 -0.02
N LYS A 27 -11.28 -25.99 -0.92
CA LYS A 27 -12.28 -26.74 -1.69
C LYS A 27 -11.69 -27.49 -2.87
N TYR A 28 -10.66 -26.95 -3.51
CA TYR A 28 -10.06 -27.49 -4.72
C TYR A 28 -8.56 -27.76 -4.52
N PRO A 29 -8.17 -28.96 -4.05
CA PRO A 29 -6.78 -29.25 -3.68
C PRO A 29 -5.74 -29.12 -4.81
N ASN A 30 -6.21 -29.12 -6.07
CA ASN A 30 -5.37 -29.04 -7.27
C ASN A 30 -5.56 -27.73 -8.05
N VAL A 31 -6.18 -26.71 -7.43
CA VAL A 31 -6.36 -25.41 -8.07
C VAL A 31 -5.04 -24.66 -8.15
N LYS A 32 -4.80 -23.98 -9.27
CA LYS A 32 -3.73 -22.99 -9.40
C LYS A 32 -4.37 -21.60 -9.38
N LEU A 33 -4.14 -20.85 -8.30
CA LEU A 33 -4.61 -19.49 -8.12
C LEU A 33 -3.53 -18.49 -8.51
N THR A 34 -3.91 -17.50 -9.30
CA THR A 34 -3.15 -16.27 -9.49
C THR A 34 -3.94 -15.12 -8.91
N ILE A 35 -3.32 -14.34 -8.01
CA ILE A 35 -3.90 -13.14 -7.43
C ILE A 35 -3.32 -11.94 -8.16
N LEU A 36 -4.18 -11.07 -8.70
CA LEU A 36 -3.81 -9.79 -9.28
C LEU A 36 -4.44 -8.66 -8.45
N ASP A 37 -3.60 -7.81 -7.86
CA ASP A 37 -4.08 -6.67 -7.08
C ASP A 37 -3.15 -5.46 -7.22
N LEU A 38 -3.71 -4.26 -7.12
CA LEU A 38 -2.99 -2.99 -7.31
C LEU A 38 -2.10 -2.63 -6.14
N SER A 39 -2.54 -2.96 -4.93
CA SER A 39 -1.77 -2.75 -3.72
C SER A 39 -1.96 -3.87 -2.71
N PHE A 40 -1.00 -3.95 -1.81
CA PHE A 40 -0.85 -4.90 -0.73
C PHE A 40 -1.14 -4.10 0.53
N ASN A 41 -2.30 -4.31 1.14
CA ASN A 41 -2.66 -3.63 2.37
C ASN A 41 -2.02 -4.30 3.57
N ALA A 42 -1.11 -3.60 4.25
CA ALA A 42 -0.35 -4.12 5.40
C ALA A 42 -1.22 -4.83 6.47
N ALA A 43 -2.44 -4.35 6.75
CA ALA A 43 -3.28 -4.91 7.82
C ALA A 43 -3.80 -6.34 7.57
N TYR A 44 -4.00 -6.75 6.30
CA TYR A 44 -4.44 -8.12 5.97
C TYR A 44 -3.35 -8.91 5.28
N ALA A 45 -2.46 -8.23 4.60
CA ALA A 45 -1.60 -8.87 3.64
C ALA A 45 -0.49 -9.70 4.30
N ASN A 46 -0.15 -9.43 5.56
CA ASN A 46 0.61 -10.33 6.42
C ASN A 46 -0.09 -11.69 6.66
N GLU A 47 -1.40 -11.67 6.94
CA GLU A 47 -2.17 -12.90 7.14
C GLU A 47 -2.36 -13.66 5.82
N ILE A 48 -2.56 -12.90 4.72
CA ILE A 48 -2.66 -13.43 3.36
C ILE A 48 -1.36 -14.13 2.98
N LEU A 49 -0.20 -13.50 3.17
CA LEU A 49 1.09 -14.11 2.85
C LEU A 49 1.35 -15.36 3.67
N LYS A 50 1.14 -15.32 5.00
CA LYS A 50 1.28 -16.53 5.83
C LYS A 50 0.40 -17.68 5.36
N LYS A 51 -0.83 -17.39 4.93
CA LYS A 51 -1.76 -18.41 4.41
C LYS A 51 -1.34 -18.89 3.02
N VAL A 52 -0.91 -17.99 2.13
CA VAL A 52 -0.46 -18.29 0.77
C VAL A 52 0.89 -19.03 0.75
N GLU A 53 1.79 -18.72 1.69
CA GLU A 53 3.07 -19.40 1.93
C GLU A 53 2.88 -20.90 2.24
N ASN A 54 1.74 -21.28 2.82
CA ASN A 54 1.40 -22.69 3.02
C ASN A 54 1.04 -23.42 1.71
N TYR A 55 0.82 -22.67 0.61
CA TYR A 55 0.44 -23.19 -0.71
C TYR A 55 1.32 -22.63 -1.84
N PRO A 56 2.66 -22.67 -1.73
CA PRO A 56 3.58 -21.95 -2.62
C PRO A 56 3.57 -22.49 -4.05
N GLN A 57 3.12 -23.74 -4.24
CA GLN A 57 2.98 -24.37 -5.55
C GLN A 57 1.61 -24.14 -6.20
N GLN A 58 0.63 -23.65 -5.44
CA GLN A 58 -0.75 -23.47 -5.90
C GLN A 58 -1.14 -22.00 -6.03
N CYS A 59 -0.45 -21.07 -5.36
CA CYS A 59 -0.84 -19.67 -5.34
C CYS A 59 0.32 -18.76 -5.77
N THR A 60 0.07 -17.88 -6.74
CA THR A 60 1.01 -16.85 -7.20
C THR A 60 0.39 -15.47 -7.01
N ILE A 61 1.14 -14.54 -6.42
CA ILE A 61 0.70 -13.15 -6.26
C ILE A 61 1.38 -12.31 -7.33
N THR A 62 0.63 -11.39 -7.94
CA THR A 62 1.14 -10.41 -8.89
C THR A 62 0.58 -9.04 -8.52
N ILE A 63 1.48 -8.11 -8.20
CA ILE A 63 1.10 -6.73 -7.92
C ILE A 63 1.06 -5.94 -9.22
N GLY A 64 -0.09 -5.34 -9.52
CA GLY A 64 -0.28 -4.55 -10.73
C GLY A 64 -1.74 -4.25 -11.04
N SER A 65 -1.95 -3.33 -11.98
CA SER A 65 -3.29 -2.92 -12.41
C SER A 65 -3.97 -3.96 -13.30
N SER A 66 -5.25 -4.22 -13.04
CA SER A 66 -6.12 -4.93 -13.98
C SER A 66 -6.39 -4.15 -15.28
N GLY A 67 -6.18 -2.83 -15.28
CA GLY A 67 -6.18 -2.02 -16.52
C GLY A 67 -4.91 -2.17 -17.35
N ASN A 68 -3.81 -2.69 -16.80
CA ASN A 68 -2.60 -2.93 -17.58
C ASN A 68 -2.81 -4.13 -18.49
N SER A 69 -3.20 -3.85 -19.74
CA SER A 69 -3.58 -4.87 -20.73
C SER A 69 -2.42 -5.83 -21.05
N GLU A 70 -1.17 -5.35 -21.06
CA GLU A 70 -0.01 -6.19 -21.33
C GLU A 70 0.28 -7.14 -20.16
N LEU A 71 0.18 -6.66 -18.92
CA LEU A 71 0.30 -7.48 -17.72
C LEU A 71 -0.77 -8.57 -17.68
N VAL A 72 -2.03 -8.19 -17.87
CA VAL A 72 -3.16 -9.12 -17.87
C VAL A 72 -2.96 -10.17 -18.96
N LYS A 73 -2.57 -9.77 -20.17
CA LYS A 73 -2.27 -10.71 -21.26
C LYS A 73 -1.17 -11.71 -20.88
N LYS A 74 -0.06 -11.23 -20.31
CA LYS A 74 1.04 -12.09 -19.84
C LYS A 74 0.57 -13.09 -18.77
N ILE A 75 -0.26 -12.65 -17.82
CA ILE A 75 -0.81 -13.51 -16.77
C ILE A 75 -1.70 -14.60 -17.38
N LEU A 76 -2.66 -14.21 -18.22
CA LEU A 76 -3.61 -15.14 -18.84
C LEU A 76 -2.89 -16.23 -19.64
N GLU A 77 -1.90 -15.83 -20.46
CA GLU A 77 -1.12 -16.76 -21.29
C GLU A 77 -0.20 -17.66 -20.47
N LYS A 78 0.61 -17.07 -19.56
CA LYS A 78 1.61 -17.81 -18.77
C LYS A 78 0.96 -18.82 -17.83
N GLN A 79 -0.10 -18.41 -17.15
CA GLN A 79 -0.79 -19.22 -16.14
C GLN A 79 -1.92 -20.07 -16.73
N LYS A 80 -2.16 -19.97 -18.05
CA LYS A 80 -3.23 -20.69 -18.76
C LYS A 80 -4.57 -20.56 -18.06
N ILE A 81 -4.91 -19.33 -17.67
CA ILE A 81 -6.12 -19.02 -16.91
C ILE A 81 -7.35 -19.49 -17.69
N ASN A 82 -8.28 -20.16 -17.02
CA ASN A 82 -9.57 -20.55 -17.59
C ASN A 82 -10.75 -19.97 -16.81
N THR A 83 -10.54 -19.49 -15.60
CA THR A 83 -11.58 -18.91 -14.76
C THR A 83 -11.10 -17.60 -14.17
N VAL A 84 -11.95 -16.57 -14.18
CA VAL A 84 -11.65 -15.29 -13.54
C VAL A 84 -12.74 -14.95 -12.53
N LEU A 85 -12.33 -14.58 -11.33
CA LEU A 85 -13.15 -13.94 -10.31
C LEU A 85 -12.69 -12.48 -10.24
N TYR A 86 -13.55 -11.56 -10.68
CA TYR A 86 -13.24 -10.14 -10.72
C TYR A 86 -14.00 -9.41 -9.62
N ASN A 87 -13.30 -9.04 -8.55
CA ASN A 87 -13.87 -8.18 -7.52
C ASN A 87 -13.87 -6.72 -8.01
N VAL A 88 -15.06 -6.19 -8.34
CA VAL A 88 -15.21 -4.80 -8.85
C VAL A 88 -14.75 -3.77 -7.80
N TRP A 89 -14.77 -4.15 -6.53
CA TRP A 89 -14.36 -3.31 -5.42
C TRP A 89 -13.15 -3.88 -4.68
N SER A 90 -12.02 -4.00 -5.39
CA SER A 90 -10.71 -3.98 -4.75
C SER A 90 -10.43 -2.56 -4.25
N ARG A 91 -9.77 -2.41 -3.09
CA ARG A 91 -9.71 -1.17 -2.27
C ARG A 91 -9.06 0.08 -2.89
N ASP A 92 -8.80 0.10 -4.20
CA ASP A 92 -8.27 1.24 -4.94
C ASP A 92 -9.18 2.49 -4.87
N VAL A 93 -10.37 2.40 -4.27
CA VAL A 93 -11.33 3.50 -4.19
C VAL A 93 -11.54 4.04 -2.77
N SER A 94 -11.28 3.30 -1.68
CA SER A 94 -11.60 3.82 -0.33
C SER A 94 -10.44 4.55 0.37
N ALA A 95 -9.19 4.19 0.10
CA ALA A 95 -8.03 4.89 0.69
C ALA A 95 -7.76 6.25 0.01
N THR A 96 -8.00 6.33 -1.30
CA THR A 96 -7.95 7.55 -2.12
C THR A 96 -9.22 8.39 -2.04
N ALA A 97 -10.38 7.79 -1.76
CA ALA A 97 -11.62 8.54 -1.44
C ALA A 97 -11.44 9.46 -0.23
N ALA A 98 -10.55 9.14 0.71
CA ALA A 98 -10.29 10.00 1.85
C ALA A 98 -9.62 11.34 1.47
N LYS A 99 -9.05 11.47 0.26
CA LYS A 99 -8.31 12.68 -0.16
C LYS A 99 -8.57 13.04 -1.64
N LYS A 100 -9.55 13.92 -1.82
CA LYS A 100 -9.71 14.92 -2.92
C LYS A 100 -10.18 14.50 -4.33
N ASP A 101 -10.16 13.24 -4.77
CA ASP A 101 -10.66 12.89 -6.13
C ASP A 101 -11.55 11.63 -6.21
N HIS A 102 -12.75 11.71 -5.63
CA HIS A 102 -13.75 10.64 -5.68
C HIS A 102 -14.13 10.23 -7.11
N SER A 103 -14.36 11.18 -8.02
CA SER A 103 -14.91 10.87 -9.36
C SER A 103 -13.92 10.13 -10.27
N GLU A 104 -12.63 10.39 -10.14
CA GLU A 104 -11.58 9.77 -10.95
C GLU A 104 -11.43 8.28 -10.62
N CYS A 105 -11.48 7.94 -9.32
CA CYS A 105 -11.42 6.55 -8.86
C CYS A 105 -12.55 5.72 -9.47
N PHE A 106 -13.78 6.23 -9.46
CA PHE A 106 -14.94 5.54 -10.04
C PHE A 106 -14.85 5.36 -11.56
N ARG A 107 -14.35 6.37 -12.28
CA ARG A 107 -14.11 6.27 -13.73
C ARG A 107 -13.02 5.25 -14.04
N LYS A 108 -11.96 5.22 -13.23
CA LYS A 108 -10.85 4.28 -13.38
C LYS A 108 -11.32 2.83 -13.22
N THR A 109 -12.20 2.53 -12.26
CA THR A 109 -12.78 1.17 -12.10
C THR A 109 -13.43 0.66 -13.39
N LEU A 110 -14.30 1.47 -14.00
CA LEU A 110 -14.94 1.13 -15.27
C LEU A 110 -13.92 0.97 -16.40
N SER A 111 -12.96 1.89 -16.49
CA SER A 111 -11.89 1.85 -17.50
C SER A 111 -11.06 0.57 -17.40
N CYS A 112 -10.59 0.22 -16.19
CA CYS A 112 -9.82 -0.98 -15.92
C CYS A 112 -10.60 -2.24 -16.30
N LEU A 113 -11.88 -2.36 -15.90
CA LEU A 113 -12.69 -3.51 -16.29
C LEU A 113 -12.88 -3.58 -17.81
N THR A 114 -13.12 -2.45 -18.46
CA THR A 114 -13.32 -2.43 -19.93
C THR A 114 -12.06 -2.90 -20.66
N GLN A 115 -10.88 -2.44 -20.23
CA GLN A 115 -9.59 -2.91 -20.75
C GLN A 115 -9.38 -4.41 -20.47
N PHE A 116 -9.71 -4.86 -19.26
CA PHE A 116 -9.62 -6.27 -18.88
C PHE A 116 -10.51 -7.16 -19.75
N LEU A 117 -11.77 -6.76 -19.99
CA LEU A 117 -12.71 -7.48 -20.84
C LEU A 117 -12.24 -7.56 -22.30
N GLU A 118 -11.61 -6.51 -22.81
CA GLU A 118 -11.03 -6.51 -24.16
C GLU A 118 -9.86 -7.50 -24.29
N VAL A 119 -9.01 -7.59 -23.26
CA VAL A 119 -7.94 -8.60 -23.22
C VAL A 119 -8.54 -10.01 -23.13
N LEU A 120 -9.57 -10.23 -22.32
CA LEU A 120 -10.26 -11.53 -22.23
C LEU A 120 -10.88 -11.95 -23.56
N ARG A 121 -11.51 -10.99 -24.28
CA ARG A 121 -12.08 -11.20 -25.60
C ARG A 121 -11.01 -11.71 -26.59
N CYS A 122 -9.82 -11.11 -26.56
CA CYS A 122 -8.70 -11.53 -27.40
C CYS A 122 -8.10 -12.89 -26.97
N TYR A 123 -8.13 -13.19 -25.67
CA TYR A 123 -7.55 -14.41 -25.12
C TYR A 123 -8.34 -15.68 -25.50
N GLY A 124 -9.68 -15.62 -25.46
CA GLY A 124 -10.57 -16.63 -26.07
C GLY A 124 -10.56 -18.04 -25.46
N LYS A 125 -9.80 -18.31 -24.40
CA LYS A 125 -9.71 -19.63 -23.72
C LYS A 125 -10.44 -19.67 -22.37
N LEU A 126 -11.24 -18.66 -22.08
CA LEU A 126 -11.94 -18.54 -20.81
C LEU A 126 -13.14 -19.50 -20.77
N ALA A 127 -13.25 -20.26 -19.69
CA ALA A 127 -14.40 -21.12 -19.40
C ALA A 127 -15.47 -20.38 -18.59
N LYS A 128 -15.07 -19.54 -17.63
CA LYS A 128 -16.00 -18.78 -16.79
C LYS A 128 -15.41 -17.47 -16.27
N PHE A 129 -16.20 -16.40 -16.28
CA PHE A 129 -15.91 -15.12 -15.65
C PHE A 129 -17.01 -14.80 -14.64
N ILE A 130 -16.64 -14.40 -13.43
CA ILE A 130 -17.59 -13.97 -12.41
C ILE A 130 -17.26 -12.54 -12.01
N LEU A 131 -18.20 -11.64 -12.25
CA LEU A 131 -18.16 -10.29 -11.72
C LEU A 131 -18.77 -10.30 -10.32
N ILE A 132 -17.97 -9.94 -9.33
CA ILE A 132 -18.44 -9.78 -7.95
C ILE A 132 -18.86 -8.32 -7.79
N SER A 133 -20.17 -8.13 -7.74
CA SER A 133 -20.90 -6.88 -7.60
C SER A 133 -21.54 -6.78 -6.20
N SER A 134 -22.33 -5.73 -5.96
CA SER A 134 -22.99 -5.48 -4.68
C SER A 134 -24.40 -4.92 -4.86
N GLU A 135 -25.28 -5.15 -3.89
CA GLU A 135 -26.66 -4.68 -3.87
C GLU A 135 -26.81 -3.15 -3.96
N VAL A 136 -25.74 -2.39 -3.75
CA VAL A 136 -25.72 -0.93 -3.91
C VAL A 136 -26.16 -0.46 -5.30
N VAL A 137 -26.10 -1.35 -6.31
CA VAL A 137 -26.62 -1.09 -7.66
C VAL A 137 -28.15 -0.91 -7.67
N TYR A 138 -28.87 -1.47 -6.71
CA TYR A 138 -30.32 -1.32 -6.60
C TYR A 138 -30.74 0.02 -5.97
N GLY A 139 -29.85 0.66 -5.21
CA GLY A 139 -30.14 1.87 -4.43
C GLY A 139 -31.22 1.65 -3.36
N LYS A 140 -32.08 2.64 -3.16
CA LYS A 140 -33.12 2.66 -2.10
C LYS A 140 -34.38 1.83 -2.41
N GLN A 141 -34.26 0.76 -3.19
CA GLN A 141 -35.42 -0.04 -3.58
C GLN A 141 -35.84 -1.02 -2.49
N ILE A 142 -37.15 -1.13 -2.29
CA ILE A 142 -37.76 -1.94 -1.23
C ILE A 142 -37.65 -3.44 -1.53
N LEU A 143 -37.85 -3.83 -2.79
CA LEU A 143 -37.74 -5.21 -3.24
C LEU A 143 -36.66 -5.33 -4.31
N LYS A 144 -35.55 -5.97 -3.96
CA LYS A 144 -34.38 -6.16 -4.81
C LYS A 144 -34.35 -7.61 -5.30
N LEU A 145 -34.88 -7.83 -6.50
CA LEU A 145 -34.79 -9.05 -7.30
C LEU A 145 -33.77 -8.82 -8.42
N GLU A 146 -33.23 -9.86 -9.03
CA GLU A 146 -32.29 -9.74 -10.14
C GLU A 146 -32.90 -9.01 -11.35
N THR A 147 -34.22 -9.09 -11.51
CA THR A 147 -35.01 -8.37 -12.52
C THR A 147 -35.36 -6.94 -12.13
N THR A 148 -35.13 -6.54 -10.87
CA THR A 148 -35.39 -5.18 -10.40
C THR A 148 -34.43 -4.22 -11.12
N ALA A 149 -34.98 -3.14 -11.67
CA ALA A 149 -34.17 -2.12 -12.37
C ALA A 149 -33.11 -1.53 -11.43
N THR A 150 -31.86 -1.40 -11.86
CA THR A 150 -30.80 -0.80 -11.03
C THR A 150 -30.98 0.71 -10.92
N LYS A 151 -30.91 1.26 -9.70
CA LYS A 151 -31.06 2.71 -9.41
C LYS A 151 -30.03 3.15 -8.37
N PRO A 152 -28.72 3.10 -8.68
CA PRO A 152 -27.68 3.41 -7.71
C PRO A 152 -27.82 4.85 -7.18
N CYS A 153 -27.66 5.01 -5.86
CA CYS A 153 -27.75 6.32 -5.18
C CYS A 153 -26.39 6.88 -4.76
N SER A 154 -25.30 6.15 -5.00
CA SER A 154 -23.94 6.57 -4.69
C SER A 154 -23.05 6.44 -5.94
N LEU A 155 -21.97 7.21 -5.99
CA LEU A 155 -20.99 7.11 -7.08
C LEU A 155 -20.38 5.71 -7.19
N LYS A 156 -20.20 5.04 -6.04
CA LYS A 156 -19.82 3.62 -5.95
C LYS A 156 -20.83 2.70 -6.61
N GLY A 157 -22.11 2.82 -6.22
CA GLY A 157 -23.17 2.06 -6.85
C GLY A 157 -23.25 2.31 -8.35
N ALA A 158 -23.03 3.56 -8.79
CA ALA A 158 -23.04 3.93 -10.19
C ALA A 158 -21.87 3.29 -10.97
N ALA A 159 -20.66 3.30 -10.42
CA ALA A 159 -19.48 2.69 -11.04
C ALA A 159 -19.62 1.16 -11.15
N ILE A 160 -20.10 0.51 -10.08
CA ILE A 160 -20.36 -0.94 -10.08
C ILE A 160 -21.45 -1.28 -11.09
N ASN A 161 -22.54 -0.52 -11.13
CA ASN A 161 -23.61 -0.74 -12.10
C ASN A 161 -23.13 -0.53 -13.55
N ALA A 162 -22.29 0.48 -13.80
CA ALA A 162 -21.67 0.68 -15.10
C ALA A 162 -20.80 -0.52 -15.52
N CYS A 163 -20.09 -1.12 -14.56
CA CYS A 163 -19.32 -2.35 -14.79
C CYS A 163 -20.21 -3.55 -15.15
N GLU A 164 -21.36 -3.72 -14.46
CA GLU A 164 -22.34 -4.76 -14.81
C GLU A 164 -22.89 -4.57 -16.23
N MET A 165 -23.26 -3.34 -16.58
CA MET A 165 -23.77 -3.01 -17.91
C MET A 165 -22.71 -3.21 -19.00
N MET A 166 -21.46 -2.85 -18.71
CA MET A 166 -20.34 -3.10 -19.62
C MET A 166 -20.16 -4.60 -19.84
N LEU A 167 -20.13 -5.40 -18.77
CA LEU A 167 -20.04 -6.85 -18.88
C LEU A 167 -21.20 -7.45 -19.69
N HIS A 168 -22.42 -7.02 -19.43
CA HIS A 168 -23.61 -7.46 -20.18
C HIS A 168 -23.47 -7.19 -21.69
N SER A 169 -22.93 -6.03 -22.07
CA SER A 169 -22.67 -5.71 -23.48
C SER A 169 -21.64 -6.66 -24.12
N TYR A 170 -20.61 -7.05 -23.36
CA TYR A 170 -19.57 -7.99 -23.80
C TYR A 170 -20.08 -9.43 -23.89
N ILE A 171 -20.95 -9.87 -22.98
CA ILE A 171 -21.66 -11.15 -23.06
C ILE A 171 -22.51 -11.18 -24.33
N THR A 172 -23.30 -10.14 -24.58
CA THR A 172 -24.21 -10.08 -25.73
C THR A 172 -23.47 -10.02 -27.06
N SER A 173 -22.43 -9.19 -27.15
CA SER A 173 -21.72 -8.92 -28.40
C SER A 173 -20.67 -9.99 -28.74
N TYR A 174 -19.99 -10.52 -27.73
CA TYR A 174 -18.82 -11.39 -27.91
C TYR A 174 -18.97 -12.78 -27.29
N ARG A 175 -20.11 -13.08 -26.66
CA ARG A 175 -20.39 -14.37 -26.01
C ARG A 175 -19.33 -14.78 -24.98
N ILE A 176 -18.77 -13.80 -24.28
CA ILE A 176 -17.87 -14.08 -23.16
C ILE A 176 -18.65 -14.87 -22.10
N PRO A 177 -18.11 -16.00 -21.60
CA PRO A 177 -18.82 -16.85 -20.66
C PRO A 177 -18.78 -16.26 -19.26
N ALA A 178 -19.58 -15.21 -19.04
CA ALA A 178 -19.60 -14.46 -17.80
C ALA A 178 -20.95 -14.51 -17.08
N LEU A 179 -20.92 -14.35 -15.76
CA LEU A 179 -22.08 -14.14 -14.90
C LEU A 179 -21.77 -13.08 -13.84
N THR A 180 -22.81 -12.56 -13.21
CA THR A 180 -22.66 -11.55 -12.14
C THR A 180 -23.23 -12.07 -10.84
N VAL A 181 -22.51 -11.86 -9.74
CA VAL A 181 -22.98 -12.13 -8.38
C VAL A 181 -23.12 -10.79 -7.66
N ARG A 182 -24.30 -10.47 -7.15
CA ARG A 182 -24.56 -9.28 -6.33
C ARG A 182 -24.57 -9.68 -4.86
N LEU A 183 -23.56 -9.27 -4.11
CA LEU A 183 -23.48 -9.51 -2.67
C LEU A 183 -24.27 -8.44 -1.88
N SER A 184 -24.72 -8.79 -0.69
CA SER A 184 -25.15 -7.77 0.29
C SER A 184 -24.07 -6.72 0.52
N ALA A 185 -24.47 -5.50 0.85
CA ALA A 185 -23.60 -4.34 0.94
C ALA A 185 -22.61 -4.47 2.10
N ILE A 186 -23.06 -5.03 3.23
CA ILE A 186 -22.23 -5.24 4.42
C ILE A 186 -21.85 -6.72 4.51
N ILE A 187 -20.55 -6.98 4.43
CA ILE A 187 -19.97 -8.31 4.65
C ILE A 187 -19.25 -8.31 5.99
N TYR A 188 -19.57 -9.25 6.88
CA TYR A 188 -19.05 -9.34 8.25
C TYR A 188 -18.61 -10.76 8.62
N GLY A 189 -17.99 -10.96 9.78
CA GLY A 189 -17.45 -12.26 10.23
C GLY A 189 -15.95 -12.42 9.99
N GLY A 190 -15.38 -13.62 10.18
CA GLY A 190 -13.98 -13.87 9.79
C GLY A 190 -12.93 -13.08 10.60
N VAL A 191 -11.75 -12.89 10.00
CA VAL A 191 -10.71 -12.01 10.58
C VAL A 191 -10.98 -10.61 10.04
N MET A 192 -11.64 -9.78 10.84
CA MET A 192 -11.87 -8.37 10.52
C MET A 192 -10.94 -7.48 11.35
N ASP A 193 -10.08 -6.73 10.65
CA ASP A 193 -9.35 -5.60 11.19
C ASP A 193 -10.33 -4.47 11.57
N ASP A 194 -10.03 -3.77 12.66
CA ASP A 194 -10.81 -2.64 13.16
C ASP A 194 -10.90 -1.50 12.13
N ASN A 195 -9.93 -1.39 11.21
CA ASN A 195 -9.98 -0.42 10.11
C ASN A 195 -10.99 -0.78 9.01
N SER A 196 -11.39 -2.05 8.87
CA SER A 196 -12.37 -2.44 7.83
C SER A 196 -13.78 -1.97 8.14
N LEU A 197 -14.04 -1.69 9.42
CA LEU A 197 -15.24 -1.02 9.88
C LEU A 197 -15.17 0.48 9.51
N LEU A 198 -14.04 1.15 9.75
CA LEU A 198 -13.87 2.59 9.45
C LEU A 198 -14.12 2.98 7.97
N TYR A 199 -13.92 2.08 7.00
CA TYR A 199 -14.14 2.39 5.58
C TYR A 199 -15.59 2.30 5.11
N LEU A 200 -16.46 1.60 5.84
CA LEU A 200 -17.90 1.65 5.60
C LEU A 200 -18.51 2.97 6.10
N GLU A 201 -17.80 3.72 6.95
CA GLU A 201 -18.25 5.02 7.48
C GLU A 201 -18.11 6.18 6.48
N GLN A 202 -17.25 6.07 5.45
CA GLN A 202 -16.90 7.23 4.59
C GLN A 202 -17.74 7.39 3.32
N ASP A 203 -18.48 6.36 2.88
CA ASP A 203 -19.37 6.45 1.71
C ASP A 203 -20.77 7.00 2.07
N ASP A 204 -21.11 7.09 3.36
CA ASP A 204 -22.49 7.16 3.87
C ASP A 204 -22.82 8.51 4.55
N ASN A 205 -22.48 9.63 3.91
CA ASN A 205 -22.99 10.95 4.34
C ASN A 205 -24.44 11.22 3.90
N GLU A 206 -25.07 10.28 3.19
CA GLU A 206 -26.51 10.33 2.93
C GLU A 206 -27.19 9.15 3.63
N GLU A 207 -28.43 9.36 4.09
CA GLU A 207 -29.32 8.33 4.64
C GLU A 207 -29.61 7.23 3.59
N ILE A 208 -28.62 6.34 3.38
CA ILE A 208 -28.84 5.02 2.79
C ILE A 208 -29.70 4.31 3.83
N GLY A 209 -30.92 3.93 3.44
CA GLY A 209 -31.92 3.37 4.35
C GLY A 209 -31.47 2.05 4.99
N THR A 210 -32.02 0.94 4.54
CA THR A 210 -31.64 -0.40 5.03
C THR A 210 -30.69 -1.07 4.04
N VAL A 211 -29.68 -1.75 4.58
CA VAL A 211 -28.67 -2.49 3.81
C VAL A 211 -28.60 -3.92 4.29
N GLY A 212 -28.46 -4.87 3.37
CA GLY A 212 -28.35 -6.28 3.71
C GLY A 212 -27.03 -6.59 4.40
N LEU A 213 -27.07 -7.52 5.35
CA LEU A 213 -25.87 -8.13 5.90
C LEU A 213 -25.64 -9.51 5.33
N LEU A 214 -24.38 -9.88 5.15
CA LEU A 214 -23.99 -11.22 4.76
C LEU A 214 -22.73 -11.65 5.51
N HIS A 215 -22.77 -12.83 6.11
CA HIS A 215 -21.59 -13.41 6.73
C HIS A 215 -20.58 -13.82 5.65
N VAL A 216 -19.30 -13.54 5.86
CA VAL A 216 -18.24 -13.74 4.87
C VAL A 216 -18.13 -15.19 4.42
N GLN A 217 -18.34 -16.14 5.34
CA GLN A 217 -18.35 -17.57 5.00
C GLN A 217 -19.52 -17.94 4.08
N ASP A 218 -20.71 -17.37 4.32
CA ASP A 218 -21.87 -17.58 3.45
C ASP A 218 -21.64 -16.92 2.08
N ALA A 219 -21.00 -15.74 2.04
CA ALA A 219 -20.64 -15.04 0.81
C ALA A 219 -19.72 -15.88 -0.08
N VAL A 220 -18.62 -16.42 0.46
CA VAL A 220 -17.66 -17.20 -0.34
C VAL A 220 -18.23 -18.55 -0.77
N VAL A 221 -19.06 -19.18 0.06
CA VAL A 221 -19.79 -20.39 -0.34
C VAL A 221 -20.77 -20.09 -1.47
N GLY A 222 -21.43 -18.92 -1.44
CA GLY A 222 -22.33 -18.47 -2.50
C GLY A 222 -21.61 -18.20 -3.81
N ILE A 223 -20.49 -17.47 -3.78
CA ILE A 223 -19.63 -17.26 -4.95
C ILE A 223 -19.13 -18.60 -5.50
N GLY A 224 -18.74 -19.53 -4.62
CA GLY A 224 -18.38 -20.89 -4.98
C GLY A 224 -19.50 -21.67 -5.66
N ALA A 225 -20.75 -21.52 -5.19
CA ALA A 225 -21.91 -22.14 -5.80
C ALA A 225 -22.22 -21.55 -7.18
N ALA A 226 -22.11 -20.22 -7.34
CA ALA A 226 -22.22 -19.55 -8.64
C ALA A 226 -21.11 -20.00 -9.61
N LEU A 227 -19.90 -20.23 -9.11
CA LEU A 227 -18.79 -20.76 -9.88
C LEU A 227 -19.06 -22.16 -10.42
N GLU A 228 -19.67 -23.04 -9.63
CA GLU A 228 -19.96 -24.42 -10.05
C GLU A 228 -21.22 -24.50 -10.93
N ARG A 229 -22.31 -23.86 -10.51
CA ARG A 229 -23.66 -24.09 -11.05
C ARG A 229 -24.26 -22.90 -11.79
N GLY A 230 -23.67 -21.71 -11.64
CA GLY A 230 -24.19 -20.50 -12.23
C GLY A 230 -24.19 -20.56 -13.76
N HIS A 231 -25.31 -20.11 -14.33
CA HIS A 231 -25.51 -20.03 -15.77
C HIS A 231 -24.85 -18.77 -16.36
N ILE A 232 -24.28 -18.91 -17.55
CA ILE A 232 -23.67 -17.80 -18.29
C ILE A 232 -24.77 -16.80 -18.69
N GLY A 233 -24.50 -15.52 -18.53
CA GLY A 233 -25.43 -14.42 -18.81
C GLY A 233 -26.32 -14.04 -17.63
N GLU A 234 -26.40 -14.90 -16.61
CA GLU A 234 -27.29 -14.69 -15.47
C GLU A 234 -26.66 -13.83 -14.37
N ILE A 235 -27.56 -13.21 -13.61
CA ILE A 235 -27.24 -12.49 -12.38
C ILE A 235 -27.79 -13.32 -11.21
N TYR A 236 -27.05 -13.35 -10.09
CA TYR A 236 -27.45 -14.01 -8.86
C TYR A 236 -27.29 -13.08 -7.66
N ASN A 237 -28.37 -12.84 -6.92
CA ASN A 237 -28.31 -12.18 -5.63
C ASN A 237 -27.89 -13.19 -4.55
N ILE A 238 -26.85 -12.82 -3.80
CA ILE A 238 -26.32 -13.60 -2.68
C ILE A 238 -26.37 -12.69 -1.46
N GLY A 239 -27.47 -12.80 -0.72
CA GLY A 239 -27.74 -11.98 0.46
C GLY A 239 -27.92 -12.82 1.72
N GLY A 240 -27.74 -12.18 2.87
CA GLY A 240 -28.03 -12.83 4.15
C GLY A 240 -29.52 -12.83 4.47
N GLN A 241 -29.82 -12.99 5.75
CA GLN A 241 -31.19 -13.21 6.23
C GLN A 241 -31.90 -11.93 6.68
N PHE A 242 -31.15 -10.84 6.91
CA PHE A 242 -31.65 -9.60 7.49
C PHE A 242 -30.96 -8.37 6.89
N ASP A 243 -31.67 -7.25 6.92
CA ASP A 243 -31.10 -5.92 6.69
C ASP A 243 -30.80 -5.24 8.05
N CYS A 244 -29.90 -4.26 8.05
CA CYS A 244 -29.66 -3.35 9.15
C CYS A 244 -29.69 -1.89 8.69
N SER A 245 -29.64 -0.98 9.66
CA SER A 245 -29.33 0.42 9.37
C SER A 245 -27.92 0.55 8.81
N SER A 246 -27.71 1.53 7.93
CA SER A 246 -26.37 1.93 7.44
C SER A 246 -25.35 2.19 8.56
N HIS A 247 -25.81 2.52 9.77
CA HIS A 247 -24.97 2.78 10.94
C HIS A 247 -24.51 1.52 11.68
N PHE A 248 -24.85 0.33 11.17
CA PHE A 248 -24.50 -0.96 11.77
C PHE A 248 -23.01 -1.11 12.10
N VAL A 249 -22.15 -0.53 11.28
CA VAL A 249 -20.70 -0.55 11.45
C VAL A 249 -20.26 0.22 12.69
N GLN A 250 -20.83 1.41 12.90
CA GLN A 250 -20.63 2.20 14.12
C GLN A 250 -21.20 1.48 15.34
N LEU A 251 -22.33 0.77 15.17
CA LEU A 251 -22.92 -0.06 16.22
C LEU A 251 -22.02 -1.23 16.59
N ILE A 252 -21.39 -1.92 15.64
CA ILE A 252 -20.38 -2.97 15.91
C ILE A 252 -19.18 -2.39 16.65
N ALA A 253 -18.68 -1.21 16.25
CA ALA A 253 -17.54 -0.58 16.92
C ALA A 253 -17.86 -0.23 18.39
N LYS A 254 -19.08 0.26 18.66
CA LYS A 254 -19.58 0.50 20.04
C LYS A 254 -19.84 -0.79 20.80
N PHE A 255 -20.38 -1.81 20.13
CA PHE A 255 -20.62 -3.14 20.68
C PHE A 255 -19.29 -3.81 21.10
N LYS A 256 -18.24 -3.72 20.28
CA LYS A 256 -16.87 -4.15 20.61
C LYS A 256 -16.26 -3.44 21.83
N LYS A 257 -16.73 -2.23 22.16
CA LYS A 257 -16.31 -1.46 23.34
C LYS A 257 -17.19 -1.73 24.58
N ASN A 258 -18.10 -2.70 24.51
CA ASN A 258 -19.13 -2.98 25.53
C ASN A 258 -20.04 -1.76 25.83
N GLU A 259 -20.16 -0.80 24.91
CA GLU A 259 -20.99 0.40 25.09
C GLU A 259 -22.48 0.14 24.80
N ILE A 260 -22.80 -0.94 24.08
CA ILE A 260 -24.16 -1.32 23.66
C ILE A 260 -24.34 -2.85 23.82
N SER A 261 -25.54 -3.34 24.17
CA SER A 261 -25.89 -4.77 24.17
C SER A 261 -26.37 -5.25 22.78
N SER A 262 -26.44 -6.57 22.56
CA SER A 262 -26.84 -7.15 21.25
C SER A 262 -28.23 -6.68 20.80
N ASP A 263 -29.09 -6.36 21.77
CA ASP A 263 -30.46 -5.90 21.57
C ASP A 263 -30.56 -4.47 21.03
N GLY A 264 -29.44 -3.71 21.00
CA GLY A 264 -29.36 -2.36 20.43
C GLY A 264 -29.26 -2.32 18.90
N ILE A 265 -29.11 -3.47 18.23
CA ILE A 265 -29.00 -3.57 16.77
C ILE A 265 -30.39 -3.84 16.19
N SER A 266 -30.98 -2.82 15.55
CA SER A 266 -32.29 -2.96 14.91
C SER A 266 -32.16 -3.73 13.59
N LEU A 267 -32.56 -5.00 13.62
CA LEU A 267 -32.68 -5.86 12.45
C LEU A 267 -33.99 -5.59 11.73
N LEU A 268 -33.91 -5.49 10.41
CA LEU A 268 -35.03 -5.13 9.54
C LEU A 268 -35.31 -6.25 8.51
N PRO A 269 -36.53 -6.32 7.97
CA PRO A 269 -36.89 -7.29 6.96
C PRO A 269 -35.95 -7.20 5.74
N LEU A 270 -35.54 -8.36 5.23
CA LEU A 270 -34.65 -8.47 4.08
C LEU A 270 -35.26 -7.82 2.83
N THR A 271 -34.51 -6.91 2.22
CA THR A 271 -34.95 -6.25 0.96
C THR A 271 -34.44 -6.97 -0.29
N MET A 272 -33.30 -7.67 -0.21
CA MET A 272 -32.72 -8.43 -1.32
C MET A 272 -33.06 -9.92 -1.27
N SER A 273 -33.84 -10.39 -2.24
CA SER A 273 -34.19 -11.80 -2.34
C SER A 273 -33.03 -12.62 -2.93
N SER A 274 -32.74 -13.75 -2.31
CA SER A 274 -31.79 -14.77 -2.79
C SER A 274 -32.50 -16.03 -3.32
N MET A 275 -33.79 -15.94 -3.66
CA MET A 275 -34.61 -17.09 -4.08
C MET A 275 -34.06 -17.79 -5.33
N LYS A 276 -33.52 -17.03 -6.28
CA LYS A 276 -32.90 -17.59 -7.48
C LYS A 276 -31.63 -18.39 -7.14
N ALA A 277 -30.80 -17.89 -6.23
CA ALA A 277 -29.62 -18.61 -5.76
C ALA A 277 -29.99 -19.91 -5.02
N ASP A 278 -31.09 -19.91 -4.26
CA ASP A 278 -31.60 -21.12 -3.60
C ASP A 278 -32.01 -22.19 -4.63
N LEU A 279 -32.78 -21.79 -5.65
CA LEU A 279 -33.31 -22.71 -6.66
C LEU A 279 -32.26 -23.21 -7.66
N GLU A 280 -31.43 -22.31 -8.20
CA GLU A 280 -30.50 -22.65 -9.29
C GLU A 280 -29.11 -23.02 -8.78
N LEU A 281 -28.63 -22.37 -7.71
CA LEU A 281 -27.29 -22.62 -7.16
C LEU A 281 -27.30 -23.61 -5.99
N LEU A 282 -28.48 -23.97 -5.46
CA LEU A 282 -28.64 -24.73 -4.22
C LEU A 282 -27.92 -24.04 -3.05
N TRP A 283 -28.01 -22.72 -3.00
CA TRP A 283 -27.33 -21.89 -2.02
C TRP A 283 -28.32 -21.05 -1.20
N LYS A 284 -28.12 -21.05 0.11
CA LYS A 284 -28.83 -20.20 1.06
C LYS A 284 -27.90 -19.87 2.23
N ALA A 285 -27.97 -18.64 2.73
CA ALA A 285 -27.23 -18.21 3.91
C ALA A 285 -27.61 -19.08 5.13
N LYS A 286 -26.62 -19.68 5.78
CA LYS A 286 -26.82 -20.60 6.91
C LYS A 286 -26.52 -19.97 8.25
N ILE A 287 -25.59 -19.01 8.30
CA ILE A 287 -25.09 -18.45 9.54
C ILE A 287 -26.09 -17.42 10.04
N SER A 288 -26.57 -17.63 11.27
CA SER A 288 -27.46 -16.66 11.92
C SER A 288 -26.66 -15.42 12.36
N GLU A 289 -27.32 -14.27 12.41
CA GLU A 289 -26.67 -13.02 12.85
C GLU A 289 -26.13 -13.14 14.29
N SER A 290 -26.88 -13.76 15.20
CA SER A 290 -26.41 -14.05 16.56
C SER A 290 -25.12 -14.90 16.59
N GLU A 291 -24.95 -15.82 15.64
CA GLU A 291 -23.78 -16.69 15.55
C GLU A 291 -22.59 -15.94 14.96
N GLY A 292 -22.79 -15.18 13.88
CA GLY A 292 -21.74 -14.35 13.30
C GLY A 292 -21.28 -13.24 14.26
N MET A 293 -22.17 -12.65 15.05
CA MET A 293 -21.82 -11.67 16.08
C MET A 293 -21.00 -12.27 17.22
N ARG A 294 -21.37 -13.48 17.68
CA ARG A 294 -20.57 -14.23 18.67
C ARG A 294 -19.18 -14.55 18.13
N GLU A 295 -19.06 -14.92 16.85
CA GLU A 295 -17.77 -15.17 16.21
C GLU A 295 -16.86 -13.93 16.28
N ILE A 296 -17.40 -12.75 15.97
CA ILE A 296 -16.66 -11.48 16.05
C ILE A 296 -16.16 -11.22 17.48
N MET A 297 -16.98 -11.48 18.51
CA MET A 297 -16.58 -11.31 19.91
C MET A 297 -15.43 -12.24 20.30
N VAL A 298 -15.60 -13.55 20.07
CA VAL A 298 -14.61 -14.57 20.46
C VAL A 298 -13.26 -14.34 19.77
N LYS A 299 -13.26 -14.00 18.47
CA LYS A 299 -12.03 -13.73 17.74
C LYS A 299 -11.35 -12.43 18.18
N SER A 300 -12.12 -11.42 18.59
CA SER A 300 -11.55 -10.17 19.12
C SER A 300 -10.83 -10.37 20.47
N GLU A 301 -11.30 -11.31 21.30
CA GLU A 301 -10.65 -11.68 22.56
C GLU A 301 -9.39 -12.53 22.34
N SER A 302 -9.40 -13.47 21.37
CA SER A 302 -8.21 -14.26 21.03
C SER A 302 -7.11 -13.44 20.34
N HIS A 303 -7.46 -12.46 19.50
CA HIS A 303 -6.47 -11.57 18.87
C HIS A 303 -5.91 -10.51 19.81
N ARG A 304 -6.65 -10.12 20.88
CA ARG A 304 -6.08 -9.27 21.94
C ARG A 304 -5.02 -10.00 22.78
N ASN A 305 -5.20 -11.30 23.05
CA ASN A 305 -4.26 -12.07 23.86
C ASN A 305 -3.00 -12.54 23.10
N GLU A 306 -3.01 -12.57 21.77
CA GLU A 306 -1.80 -12.85 20.95
C GLU A 306 -1.01 -11.59 20.53
N MET A 307 -1.58 -10.39 20.70
CA MET A 307 -0.92 -9.12 20.33
C MET A 307 -0.08 -8.49 21.45
N ASP A 308 -0.21 -8.94 22.71
CA ASP A 308 0.50 -8.34 23.85
C ASP A 308 1.88 -8.96 24.17
N GLU A 309 2.35 -9.98 23.43
CA GLU A 309 3.66 -10.63 23.72
C GLU A 309 4.66 -10.77 22.56
N ALA A 310 4.35 -10.33 21.34
CA ALA A 310 5.34 -10.31 20.24
C ALA A 310 5.26 -8.99 19.46
N SER A 311 6.36 -8.24 19.42
CA SER A 311 6.39 -6.99 18.66
C SER A 311 6.22 -7.27 17.17
N THR A 312 5.22 -6.64 16.56
CA THR A 312 4.74 -6.94 15.20
C THR A 312 5.40 -6.07 14.14
N ASP A 313 6.26 -5.13 14.51
CA ASP A 313 6.84 -4.18 13.57
C ASP A 313 8.07 -4.76 12.87
N LYS A 314 8.02 -4.72 11.54
CA LYS A 314 9.11 -5.13 10.65
C LYS A 314 9.61 -3.90 9.92
N ILE A 315 10.88 -3.58 10.11
CA ILE A 315 11.53 -2.48 9.42
C ILE A 315 12.41 -3.05 8.31
N LEU A 316 12.09 -2.74 7.06
CA LEU A 316 12.93 -3.06 5.91
C LEU A 316 13.78 -1.86 5.54
N VAL A 317 15.11 -2.04 5.54
CA VAL A 317 16.05 -0.95 5.28
C VAL A 317 16.73 -1.12 3.92
N TYR A 318 16.56 -0.10 3.09
CA TYR A 318 17.28 0.12 1.83
C TYR A 318 18.30 1.24 1.99
N GLY A 319 19.31 1.28 1.12
CA GLY A 319 20.26 2.39 1.14
C GLY A 319 21.49 2.13 0.28
N THR A 320 22.43 3.08 0.36
CA THR A 320 23.74 2.91 -0.27
C THR A 320 24.55 1.81 0.42
N ASP A 321 25.42 1.17 -0.35
CA ASP A 321 26.21 0.03 0.10
C ASP A 321 27.05 0.34 1.36
N PHE A 322 27.57 1.58 1.42
CA PHE A 322 28.26 2.13 2.59
C PHE A 322 27.34 2.24 3.82
N ALA A 323 26.13 2.79 3.64
CA ALA A 323 25.18 3.00 4.73
C ALA A 323 24.68 1.67 5.32
N LEU A 324 24.35 0.71 4.46
CA LEU A 324 23.86 -0.62 4.87
C LEU A 324 24.94 -1.41 5.64
N LYS A 325 26.19 -1.40 5.17
CA LYS A 325 27.32 -2.05 5.87
C LYS A 325 27.55 -1.44 7.26
N ARG A 326 27.39 -0.12 7.40
CA ARG A 326 27.58 0.59 8.67
C ARG A 326 26.43 0.33 9.64
N LEU A 327 25.19 0.30 9.16
CA LEU A 327 24.01 -0.08 9.94
C LEU A 327 24.11 -1.52 10.44
N SER A 328 24.54 -2.45 9.57
CA SER A 328 24.75 -3.86 9.93
C SER A 328 25.73 -3.98 11.10
N ARG A 329 26.88 -3.30 11.02
CA ARG A 329 27.86 -3.26 12.12
C ARG A 329 27.31 -2.62 13.40
N LEU A 330 26.41 -1.65 13.29
CA LEU A 330 25.79 -1.01 14.46
C LEU A 330 24.83 -1.96 15.16
N ILE A 331 24.02 -2.70 14.40
CA ILE A 331 23.10 -3.69 14.94
C ILE A 331 23.86 -4.87 15.58
N GLU A 332 24.91 -5.37 14.92
CA GLU A 332 25.74 -6.47 15.45
C GLU A 332 26.49 -6.08 16.74
N ASN A 333 27.14 -4.91 16.77
CA ASN A 333 28.04 -4.54 17.86
C ASN A 333 27.36 -3.75 19.00
N LYS A 334 26.21 -3.11 18.73
CA LYS A 334 25.60 -2.12 19.63
C LYS A 334 24.09 -2.30 19.81
N LYS A 335 23.52 -3.51 19.65
CA LYS A 335 22.08 -3.78 19.86
C LYS A 335 21.56 -3.26 21.22
N ARG A 336 22.40 -3.27 22.27
CA ARG A 336 22.08 -2.75 23.63
C ARG A 336 21.95 -1.23 23.72
N TYR A 337 22.46 -0.48 22.74
CA TYR A 337 22.39 0.99 22.69
C TYR A 337 21.24 1.50 21.81
N LEU A 338 20.49 0.60 21.17
CA LEU A 338 19.22 0.95 20.55
C LEU A 338 18.20 1.29 21.66
N PRO A 339 17.27 2.23 21.42
CA PRO A 339 16.11 2.44 22.29
C PRO A 339 15.41 1.11 22.62
N GLU A 340 14.86 0.95 23.83
CA GLU A 340 14.18 -0.29 24.24
C GLU A 340 13.08 -0.72 23.24
N SER A 341 12.42 0.24 22.59
CA SER A 341 11.47 0.05 21.49
C SER A 341 12.07 -0.74 20.33
N LEU A 342 13.32 -0.48 19.95
CA LEU A 342 14.01 -1.09 18.80
C LEU A 342 14.72 -2.41 19.13
N GLN A 343 14.89 -2.76 20.41
CA GLN A 343 15.62 -3.97 20.80
C GLN A 343 14.81 -5.25 20.56
N LYS A 344 13.46 -5.14 20.52
CA LYS A 344 12.52 -6.24 20.31
C LYS A 344 12.12 -6.44 18.84
N GLU A 345 12.30 -5.44 17.98
CA GLU A 345 11.81 -5.46 16.59
C GLU A 345 12.70 -6.21 15.59
N ASN A 346 12.07 -6.66 14.50
CA ASN A 346 12.74 -7.32 13.38
C ASN A 346 13.21 -6.30 12.35
N ILE A 347 14.46 -5.82 12.50
CA ILE A 347 15.14 -4.98 11.50
C ILE A 347 15.77 -5.88 10.44
N ILE A 348 15.29 -5.77 9.20
CA ILE A 348 15.77 -6.53 8.05
C ILE A 348 16.52 -5.56 7.13
N ILE A 349 17.80 -5.82 6.92
CA ILE A 349 18.68 -5.04 6.04
C ILE A 349 18.74 -5.78 4.71
N THR A 350 18.45 -5.10 3.60
CA THR A 350 18.58 -5.71 2.27
C THR A 350 20.04 -6.13 2.01
N THR A 351 20.20 -7.26 1.33
CA THR A 351 21.52 -7.80 0.97
C THR A 351 22.04 -7.27 -0.37
N ARG A 352 21.24 -6.46 -1.07
CA ARG A 352 21.58 -5.94 -2.40
C ARG A 352 21.85 -4.43 -2.36
N PRO A 353 23.00 -3.97 -2.89
CA PRO A 353 23.20 -2.55 -3.16
C PRO A 353 22.19 -2.06 -4.20
N PHE A 354 21.85 -0.77 -4.13
CA PHE A 354 21.00 -0.09 -5.11
C PHE A 354 21.75 0.16 -6.44
N ASP A 355 22.27 -0.90 -7.06
CA ASP A 355 23.05 -0.83 -8.29
C ASP A 355 22.14 -1.12 -9.49
N SER A 356 21.61 -0.02 -10.04
CA SER A 356 20.95 0.03 -11.33
C SER A 356 19.66 -0.81 -11.50
N SER A 357 18.55 -0.07 -11.48
CA SER A 357 17.35 -0.22 -12.31
C SER A 357 16.07 -0.83 -11.77
N ASP A 358 16.00 -1.57 -10.65
CA ASP A 358 14.68 -1.96 -10.11
C ASP A 358 14.69 -2.21 -8.60
N VAL A 359 13.68 -1.69 -7.90
CA VAL A 359 13.32 -2.12 -6.54
C VAL A 359 12.68 -3.50 -6.68
N ASP A 360 13.24 -4.51 -6.01
CA ASP A 360 12.65 -5.85 -6.00
C ASP A 360 11.40 -5.84 -5.11
N ILE A 361 10.25 -5.55 -5.72
CA ILE A 361 8.96 -5.55 -5.03
C ILE A 361 8.72 -6.90 -4.35
N ASN A 362 9.27 -8.01 -4.86
CA ASN A 362 9.13 -9.32 -4.24
C ASN A 362 9.82 -9.37 -2.87
N GLU A 363 10.94 -8.67 -2.65
CA GLU A 363 11.57 -8.58 -1.32
C GLU A 363 10.65 -7.84 -0.33
N ILE A 364 10.03 -6.74 -0.77
CA ILE A 364 9.07 -5.99 0.06
C ILE A 364 7.85 -6.87 0.37
N ILE A 365 7.39 -7.65 -0.60
CA ILE A 365 6.28 -8.59 -0.43
C ILE A 365 6.68 -9.66 0.59
N ASP A 366 7.78 -10.37 0.37
CA ASP A 366 8.23 -11.48 1.22
C ASP A 366 8.48 -11.03 2.67
N VAL A 367 9.07 -9.84 2.84
CA VAL A 367 9.35 -9.28 4.17
C VAL A 367 8.05 -8.79 4.83
N SER A 368 7.16 -8.17 4.06
CA SER A 368 5.94 -7.51 4.52
C SER A 368 6.19 -6.52 5.68
N PRO A 369 6.97 -5.45 5.44
CA PRO A 369 7.34 -4.50 6.47
C PRO A 369 6.18 -3.57 6.85
N SER A 370 6.12 -3.17 8.13
CA SER A 370 5.29 -2.04 8.57
C SER A 370 5.95 -0.69 8.29
N HIS A 371 7.29 -0.68 8.18
CA HIS A 371 8.09 0.51 7.94
C HIS A 371 9.19 0.23 6.90
N ILE A 372 9.35 1.13 5.93
CA ILE A 372 10.48 1.11 4.99
C ILE A 372 11.35 2.33 5.24
N VAL A 373 12.65 2.09 5.40
CA VAL A 373 13.64 3.15 5.63
C VAL A 373 14.63 3.14 4.48
N TYR A 374 14.78 4.27 3.78
CA TYR A 374 15.78 4.43 2.73
C TYR A 374 16.86 5.40 3.17
N ILE A 375 18.10 4.90 3.30
CA ILE A 375 19.26 5.68 3.75
C ILE A 375 20.16 5.98 2.56
N ASN A 376 20.07 7.22 2.07
CA ASN A 376 20.90 7.71 0.99
C ASN A 376 21.84 8.80 1.50
N VAL A 377 22.96 8.37 2.09
CA VAL A 377 24.03 9.29 2.48
C VAL A 377 25.23 9.07 1.57
N PRO A 378 25.67 10.10 0.82
CA PRO A 378 26.79 9.98 -0.10
C PRO A 378 28.09 9.69 0.64
N ASN A 379 28.93 8.82 0.06
CA ASN A 379 30.27 8.57 0.58
C ASN A 379 31.21 9.69 0.12
N VAL A 380 32.02 10.24 1.03
CA VAL A 380 32.92 11.35 0.72
C VAL A 380 33.99 11.00 -0.31
N SER A 381 34.35 9.71 -0.40
CA SER A 381 35.27 9.20 -1.42
C SER A 381 34.71 9.29 -2.84
N GLU A 382 33.38 9.20 -3.02
CA GLU A 382 32.74 9.21 -4.35
C GLU A 382 32.67 10.60 -4.99
N VAL A 383 32.73 11.66 -4.17
CA VAL A 383 32.61 13.05 -4.64
C VAL A 383 33.96 13.65 -5.03
N TYR A 384 35.05 13.22 -4.36
CA TYR A 384 36.38 13.83 -4.53
C TYR A 384 37.41 12.92 -5.23
N HIS A 385 37.24 11.59 -5.23
CA HIS A 385 38.06 10.69 -6.05
C HIS A 385 37.35 10.37 -7.37
N ILE A 386 37.17 11.40 -8.19
CA ILE A 386 36.91 11.16 -9.61
C ILE A 386 38.25 10.77 -10.22
N GLU A 387 38.51 9.47 -10.34
CA GLU A 387 39.54 9.01 -11.27
C GLU A 387 39.26 9.67 -12.63
N PRO A 388 40.27 10.12 -13.39
CA PRO A 388 40.09 10.85 -14.66
C PRO A 388 39.40 10.04 -15.79
N MET A 389 38.81 8.89 -15.46
CA MET A 389 38.16 7.91 -16.33
C MET A 389 36.66 7.69 -16.05
N ILE A 390 36.05 8.34 -15.04
CA ILE A 390 34.61 8.16 -14.76
C ILE A 390 33.76 9.03 -15.71
N ASP A 391 32.94 8.39 -16.54
CA ASP A 391 31.94 9.07 -17.37
C ASP A 391 30.90 9.78 -16.50
N ILE A 392 30.89 11.12 -16.54
CA ILE A 392 29.94 11.98 -15.83
C ILE A 392 28.49 11.55 -16.07
N ARG A 393 28.17 11.07 -17.28
CA ARG A 393 26.81 10.59 -17.59
C ARG A 393 26.44 9.36 -16.79
N SER A 394 27.37 8.41 -16.64
CA SER A 394 27.16 7.21 -15.83
C SER A 394 26.96 7.58 -14.36
N LEU A 395 27.76 8.50 -13.84
CA LEU A 395 27.65 8.98 -12.46
C LEU A 395 26.31 9.69 -12.20
N LEU A 396 25.91 10.61 -13.09
CA LEU A 396 24.63 11.29 -13.01
C LEU A 396 23.45 10.32 -13.10
N LYS A 397 23.52 9.32 -13.97
CA LYS A 397 22.49 8.27 -14.06
C LYS A 397 22.34 7.53 -12.73
N THR A 398 23.45 7.12 -12.12
CA THR A 398 23.44 6.45 -10.81
C THR A 398 22.87 7.34 -9.71
N LYS A 399 23.25 8.63 -9.69
CA LYS A 399 22.77 9.58 -8.68
C LYS A 399 21.31 9.96 -8.87
N LEU A 400 20.82 10.10 -10.10
CA LEU A 400 19.38 10.24 -10.39
C LEU A 400 18.59 9.02 -9.91
N CYS A 401 19.11 7.81 -10.12
CA CYS A 401 18.47 6.60 -9.61
C CYS A 401 18.41 6.61 -8.08
N ALA A 402 19.54 6.84 -7.40
CA ALA A 402 19.64 6.71 -5.94
C ALA A 402 19.00 7.87 -5.16
N MET A 403 19.10 9.11 -5.65
CA MET A 403 18.65 10.31 -4.91
C MET A 403 17.22 10.72 -5.26
N LEU A 404 16.71 10.33 -6.44
CA LEU A 404 15.42 10.79 -6.94
C LEU A 404 14.45 9.64 -7.23
N TYR A 405 14.81 8.74 -8.15
CA TYR A 405 13.89 7.68 -8.59
C TYR A 405 13.55 6.71 -7.46
N ALA A 406 14.57 6.18 -6.77
CA ALA A 406 14.42 5.24 -5.67
C ALA A 406 13.53 5.77 -4.53
N PRO A 407 13.81 6.94 -3.93
CA PRO A 407 12.98 7.44 -2.83
C PRO A 407 11.58 7.79 -3.31
N TRP A 408 11.41 8.35 -4.52
CA TRP A 408 10.07 8.63 -5.05
C TRP A 408 9.26 7.36 -5.32
N PHE A 409 9.89 6.32 -5.87
CA PHE A 409 9.24 5.03 -6.10
C PHE A 409 8.81 4.38 -4.79
N LEU A 410 9.74 4.29 -3.82
CA LEU A 410 9.45 3.72 -2.50
C LEU A 410 8.39 4.54 -1.77
N ALA A 411 8.45 5.87 -1.83
CA ALA A 411 7.40 6.74 -1.31
C ALA A 411 6.03 6.45 -1.92
N SER A 412 5.94 6.39 -3.26
CA SER A 412 4.69 6.09 -3.97
C SER A 412 4.17 4.69 -3.66
N PHE A 413 5.06 3.72 -3.51
CA PHE A 413 4.71 2.37 -3.07
C PHE A 413 4.19 2.42 -1.63
N CYS A 414 4.93 2.97 -0.70
CA CYS A 414 4.53 3.05 0.70
C CYS A 414 3.18 3.76 0.90
N ASP A 415 2.94 4.86 0.19
CA ASP A 415 1.67 5.61 0.22
C ASP A 415 0.48 4.75 -0.22
N LYS A 416 0.60 4.05 -1.36
CA LYS A 416 -0.44 3.12 -1.86
C LYS A 416 -0.69 1.92 -0.94
N HIS A 417 0.30 1.57 -0.13
CA HIS A 417 0.33 0.36 0.67
C HIS A 417 0.14 0.61 2.18
N SER A 418 -0.04 1.88 2.58
CA SER A 418 -0.14 2.31 3.99
C SER A 418 1.05 1.84 4.83
N ILE A 419 2.24 1.81 4.22
CA ILE A 419 3.51 1.55 4.89
C ILE A 419 4.11 2.91 5.26
N HIS A 420 4.68 3.04 6.45
CA HIS A 420 5.41 4.25 6.80
C HIS A 420 6.73 4.30 6.05
N PHE A 421 7.02 5.41 5.38
CA PHE A 421 8.28 5.59 4.66
C PHE A 421 9.14 6.62 5.35
N THR A 422 10.39 6.26 5.64
CA THR A 422 11.40 7.20 6.13
C THR A 422 12.52 7.33 5.12
N TYR A 423 12.77 8.55 4.67
CA TYR A 423 13.91 8.85 3.81
C TYR A 423 14.96 9.63 4.59
N LEU A 424 16.18 9.12 4.65
CA LEU A 424 17.31 9.77 5.28
C LEU A 424 18.35 10.19 4.23
N THR A 425 18.57 11.49 4.10
CA THR A 425 19.57 12.10 3.21
C THR A 425 20.52 13.03 3.97
N SER A 426 21.60 13.49 3.34
CA SER A 426 22.52 14.48 3.89
C SER A 426 21.95 15.91 3.84
N TYR A 427 22.19 16.72 4.87
CA TYR A 427 21.75 18.11 4.96
C TYR A 427 22.69 19.03 4.16
N ASN A 428 22.24 19.58 3.03
CA ASN A 428 23.03 20.51 2.21
C ASN A 428 22.64 21.98 2.49
N LEU A 429 23.51 22.70 3.21
CA LEU A 429 23.28 24.07 3.70
C LEU A 429 23.31 25.15 2.58
N LEU A 430 23.95 24.86 1.45
CA LEU A 430 24.17 25.85 0.36
C LEU A 430 22.96 26.04 -0.57
N GLY A 431 21.87 25.31 -0.36
CA GLY A 431 20.72 25.28 -1.27
C GLY A 431 19.81 26.51 -1.26
N GLU A 432 19.99 27.46 -0.33
CA GLU A 432 19.20 28.70 -0.36
C GLU A 432 19.71 29.67 -1.43
N SER A 433 21.02 29.76 -1.65
CA SER A 433 21.61 30.75 -2.57
C SER A 433 21.44 30.41 -4.06
N PHE A 434 21.20 29.14 -4.41
CA PHE A 434 21.11 28.69 -5.80
C PHE A 434 19.87 29.19 -6.54
N PHE A 435 18.76 29.40 -5.82
CA PHE A 435 17.49 29.90 -6.39
C PHE A 435 17.16 31.34 -5.98
N THR A 436 17.90 31.94 -5.04
CA THR A 436 17.61 33.30 -4.56
C THR A 436 18.32 34.40 -5.34
N ALA A 437 19.13 34.11 -6.36
CA ALA A 437 19.68 35.13 -7.25
C ALA A 437 18.61 35.58 -8.26
N PRO A 438 17.90 36.70 -8.05
CA PRO A 438 16.78 37.10 -8.87
C PRO A 438 17.25 38.06 -9.97
N HIS A 439 18.46 37.93 -10.52
CA HIS A 439 18.97 38.90 -11.48
C HIS A 439 19.82 38.23 -12.57
N LEU A 440 19.27 38.18 -13.79
CA LEU A 440 19.81 38.77 -15.02
C LEU A 440 19.25 37.99 -16.20
N GLY A 441 18.31 38.59 -16.92
CA GLY A 441 18.12 38.22 -18.32
C GLY A 441 19.38 38.61 -19.07
N PHE A 442 20.18 37.64 -19.51
CA PHE A 442 21.09 37.71 -20.65
C PHE A 442 21.51 36.28 -20.99
N GLU A 443 21.83 36.07 -22.25
CA GLU A 443 22.29 34.83 -22.89
C GLU A 443 23.08 33.92 -21.94
N LEU A 444 22.73 32.62 -21.93
CA LEU A 444 23.47 31.58 -21.21
C LEU A 444 24.96 31.68 -21.60
N PRO A 445 25.86 32.13 -20.70
CA PRO A 445 27.28 32.00 -20.94
C PRO A 445 27.61 30.50 -20.99
N ASP A 446 28.74 30.13 -21.58
CA ASP A 446 29.35 28.79 -21.45
C ASP A 446 29.68 28.50 -19.96
N ILE A 447 28.66 28.27 -19.14
CA ILE A 447 28.78 27.87 -17.75
C ILE A 447 29.02 26.36 -17.79
N ARG A 448 30.25 25.93 -17.51
CA ARG A 448 30.50 24.54 -17.15
C ARG A 448 29.90 24.33 -15.77
N PHE A 449 28.71 23.73 -15.71
CA PHE A 449 28.16 23.23 -14.46
C PHE A 449 29.12 22.19 -13.88
N GLU A 450 29.49 22.36 -12.62
CA GLU A 450 30.27 21.36 -11.92
C GLU A 450 29.35 20.20 -11.52
N LEU A 451 29.92 19.01 -11.30
CA LEU A 451 29.14 17.82 -10.88
C LEU A 451 28.26 18.12 -9.66
N TYR A 452 28.73 19.00 -8.78
CA TYR A 452 28.04 19.45 -7.58
C TYR A 452 26.69 20.13 -7.88
N ASP A 453 26.62 21.00 -8.90
CA ASP A 453 25.40 21.72 -9.28
C ASP A 453 24.29 20.75 -9.70
N TYR A 454 24.66 19.69 -10.43
CA TYR A 454 23.72 18.65 -10.83
C TYR A 454 23.20 17.85 -9.64
N LEU A 455 24.06 17.50 -8.68
CA LEU A 455 23.64 16.78 -7.47
C LEU A 455 22.69 17.62 -6.61
N MET A 456 22.96 18.92 -6.49
CA MET A 456 22.06 19.85 -5.80
C MET A 456 20.68 19.94 -6.47
N ALA A 457 20.65 20.02 -7.79
CA ALA A 457 19.40 20.06 -8.54
C ALA A 457 18.57 18.77 -8.31
N ILE A 458 19.22 17.61 -8.31
CA ILE A 458 18.58 16.32 -8.05
C ILE A 458 17.99 16.27 -6.64
N ASP A 459 18.75 16.70 -5.63
CA ASP A 459 18.34 16.69 -4.22
C ASP A 459 17.12 17.61 -3.98
N LYS A 460 17.15 18.83 -4.51
CA LYS A 460 16.02 19.78 -4.43
C LYS A 460 14.79 19.30 -5.18
N PHE A 461 14.97 18.57 -6.28
CA PHE A 461 13.83 18.00 -7.01
C PHE A 461 13.22 16.83 -6.24
N ALA A 462 14.05 15.97 -5.65
CA ALA A 462 13.60 14.88 -4.78
C ALA A 462 12.84 15.41 -3.55
N ASP A 463 13.36 16.47 -2.91
CA ASP A 463 12.70 17.18 -1.81
C ASP A 463 11.24 17.56 -2.17
N ARG A 464 11.07 18.23 -3.32
CA ARG A 464 9.75 18.71 -3.77
C ARG A 464 8.81 17.57 -4.09
N LEU A 465 9.29 16.50 -4.73
CA LEU A 465 8.46 15.35 -5.05
C LEU A 465 8.00 14.63 -3.79
N LEU A 466 8.89 14.44 -2.82
CA LEU A 466 8.59 13.67 -1.60
C LEU A 466 7.62 14.42 -0.67
N GLN A 467 7.55 15.75 -0.76
CA GLN A 467 6.56 16.57 -0.04
C GLN A 467 5.11 16.31 -0.44
N HIS A 468 4.85 15.61 -1.55
CA HIS A 468 3.48 15.31 -1.99
C HIS A 468 2.84 14.14 -1.23
N PHE A 469 3.61 13.39 -0.45
CA PHE A 469 3.13 12.21 0.27
C PHE A 469 2.96 12.51 1.76
N ASP A 470 1.82 12.13 2.33
CA ASP A 470 1.47 12.46 3.72
C ASP A 470 2.02 11.45 4.75
N ASN A 471 2.45 10.27 4.30
CA ASN A 471 2.93 9.15 5.11
C ASN A 471 4.47 9.05 5.20
N ILE A 472 5.18 10.14 4.88
CA ILE A 472 6.64 10.17 4.82
C ILE A 472 7.24 10.91 6.01
N LEU A 473 8.30 10.35 6.59
CA LEU A 473 9.30 11.05 7.39
C LEU A 473 10.51 11.39 6.53
N PHE A 474 10.69 12.67 6.22
CA PHE A 474 11.83 13.15 5.46
C PHE A 474 12.90 13.69 6.41
N CYS A 475 14.00 12.96 6.58
CA CYS A 475 15.10 13.30 7.48
C CYS A 475 16.32 13.80 6.70
N ARG A 476 16.85 14.96 7.10
CA ARG A 476 18.14 15.47 6.62
C ARG A 476 19.16 15.47 7.74
N ALA A 477 20.26 14.75 7.59
CA ALA A 477 21.30 14.67 8.60
C ALA A 477 22.56 15.45 8.18
N GLY A 478 23.10 16.28 9.07
CA GLY A 478 24.35 16.98 8.80
C GLY A 478 25.01 17.53 10.07
N ILE A 479 26.24 18.02 9.92
CA ILE A 479 26.98 18.67 11.01
C ILE A 479 27.04 20.18 10.75
N MET A 480 26.60 20.94 11.73
CA MET A 480 26.77 22.38 11.85
C MET A 480 28.17 22.69 12.40
N ILE A 481 28.99 23.32 11.57
CA ILE A 481 30.32 23.83 11.94
C ILE A 481 30.26 25.36 11.90
N ASN A 482 30.70 26.01 12.97
CA ASN A 482 30.82 27.45 13.04
C ASN A 482 32.07 27.85 12.25
N LYS A 483 31.91 28.44 11.06
CA LYS A 483 33.03 28.86 10.22
C LYS A 483 33.21 30.38 10.33
N ASP A 484 34.24 30.81 11.05
CA ASP A 484 34.80 32.14 10.84
C ASP A 484 35.35 32.23 9.40
N GLU A 485 35.22 33.41 8.82
CA GLU A 485 35.12 33.69 7.38
C GLU A 485 36.16 33.03 6.42
N SER A 486 35.70 32.81 5.18
CA SER A 486 36.44 32.75 3.90
C SER A 486 36.98 31.43 3.33
N ASN A 487 37.00 30.29 4.04
CA ASN A 487 37.36 29.00 3.43
C ASN A 487 36.22 27.96 3.46
N LYS A 488 35.70 27.65 2.27
CA LYS A 488 34.59 26.70 2.07
C LYS A 488 34.97 25.24 2.36
N GLU A 489 36.25 24.92 2.39
CA GLU A 489 36.75 23.58 2.70
C GLU A 489 37.07 23.46 4.20
N THR A 490 36.57 22.38 4.82
CA THR A 490 37.07 21.99 6.14
C THR A 490 38.49 21.43 6.00
N CYS A 491 39.19 21.23 7.10
CA CYS A 491 40.56 20.69 7.17
C CYS A 491 40.78 19.33 6.48
N PHE A 492 39.72 18.59 6.15
CA PHE A 492 39.80 17.35 5.38
C PHE A 492 39.44 17.52 3.90
N GLY A 493 39.23 18.76 3.44
CA GLY A 493 38.75 19.05 2.07
C GLY A 493 37.29 18.65 1.84
N MET A 494 36.55 18.30 2.90
CA MET A 494 35.19 17.76 2.85
C MET A 494 34.15 18.81 3.24
N GLU A 495 32.94 18.73 2.70
CA GLU A 495 31.81 19.50 3.23
C GLU A 495 31.37 18.99 4.60
N SER A 496 30.93 19.90 5.47
CA SER A 496 30.48 19.60 6.83
C SER A 496 29.28 18.62 6.88
N SER A 497 28.49 18.58 5.80
CA SER A 497 27.35 17.67 5.59
C SER A 497 27.77 16.23 5.30
N LEU A 498 29.01 16.00 4.86
CA LEU A 498 29.52 14.70 4.41
C LEU A 498 30.21 13.90 5.53
N TYR A 499 30.22 14.41 6.77
CA TYR A 499 30.85 13.73 7.91
C TYR A 499 29.99 12.57 8.44
N LEU A 500 30.30 11.38 7.94
CA LEU A 500 29.63 10.10 8.21
C LEU A 500 29.78 9.58 9.66
N SER A 501 30.53 10.27 10.53
CA SER A 501 30.65 9.94 11.96
C SER A 501 29.36 10.23 12.73
N PHE A 502 28.54 11.17 12.25
CA PHE A 502 27.25 11.58 12.84
C PHE A 502 26.14 10.52 12.70
N LEU A 503 26.24 9.61 11.72
CA LEU A 503 25.21 8.62 11.41
C LEU A 503 24.95 7.59 12.52
N SER A 504 25.95 7.24 13.35
CA SER A 504 25.75 6.16 14.34
C SER A 504 24.76 6.54 15.44
N ASP A 505 24.63 7.83 15.74
CA ASP A 505 23.75 8.32 16.81
C ASP A 505 22.40 8.78 16.25
N CYS A 506 22.35 9.10 14.95
CA CYS A 506 21.14 9.50 14.24
C CYS A 506 20.24 8.33 13.89
N ILE A 507 20.81 7.27 13.32
CA ILE A 507 20.02 6.16 12.78
C ILE A 507 19.09 5.55 13.84
N PRO A 508 19.53 5.25 15.08
CA PRO A 508 18.63 4.73 16.12
C PRO A 508 17.44 5.65 16.43
N ARG A 509 17.65 6.98 16.43
CA ARG A 509 16.57 7.95 16.70
C ARG A 509 15.60 8.06 15.53
N ILE A 510 16.11 8.00 14.30
CA ILE A 510 15.30 8.02 13.08
C ILE A 510 14.46 6.76 12.98
N LEU A 511 15.02 5.59 13.31
CA LEU A 511 14.27 4.33 13.37
C LEU A 511 13.17 4.37 14.45
N ASP A 512 13.42 5.01 15.60
CA ASP A 512 12.41 5.19 16.64
C ASP A 512 11.29 6.15 16.21
N LEU A 513 11.62 7.23 15.49
CA LEU A 513 10.63 8.10 14.88
C LEU A 513 9.81 7.38 13.80
N ALA A 514 10.46 6.53 13.00
CA ALA A 514 9.81 5.70 12.00
C ALA A 514 8.77 4.80 12.69
N LEU A 515 9.16 4.02 13.71
CA LEU A 515 8.26 3.16 14.48
C LEU A 515 7.08 3.92 15.13
N LYS A 516 7.29 5.17 15.52
CA LYS A 516 6.23 6.04 16.07
C LYS A 516 5.30 6.61 14.99
N GLY A 517 5.47 6.24 13.73
CA GLY A 517 4.67 6.70 12.60
C GLY A 517 4.78 8.22 12.37
N ARG A 518 5.88 8.86 12.78
CA ARG A 518 6.05 10.31 12.66
C ARG A 518 6.20 10.69 11.20
N THR A 519 5.48 11.71 10.73
CA THR A 519 5.57 12.20 9.35
C THR A 519 5.98 13.68 9.32
N GLY A 520 6.40 14.15 8.15
CA GLY A 520 6.90 15.52 7.94
C GLY A 520 8.41 15.60 7.73
N MET A 521 8.96 16.81 7.80
CA MET A 521 10.38 17.07 7.58
C MET A 521 11.10 17.27 8.92
N ALA A 522 12.25 16.61 9.09
CA ALA A 522 13.06 16.71 10.28
C ALA A 522 14.53 16.89 9.91
N ASP A 523 15.16 17.92 10.47
CA ASP A 523 16.59 18.11 10.37
C ASP A 523 17.26 17.49 11.60
N VAL A 524 18.28 16.69 11.35
CA VAL A 524 19.05 15.96 12.37
C VAL A 524 20.45 16.57 12.38
N LEU A 525 20.73 17.36 13.40
CA LEU A 525 21.92 18.20 13.50
C LEU A 525 22.59 18.02 14.87
N ASN A 526 23.86 18.39 15.01
CA ASN A 526 24.49 18.47 16.33
C ASN A 526 23.85 19.59 17.18
N PRO A 527 23.64 19.38 18.50
CA PRO A 527 22.94 20.34 19.36
C PRO A 527 23.67 21.68 19.53
N ILE A 528 25.00 21.69 19.36
CA ILE A 528 25.83 22.90 19.48
C ILE A 528 26.72 22.96 18.25
N PRO A 529 26.72 24.07 17.47
CA PRO A 529 27.67 24.26 16.37
C PRO A 529 29.10 24.08 16.88
N LEU A 530 29.87 23.24 16.21
CA LEU A 530 31.25 22.97 16.59
C LEU A 530 32.18 23.95 15.90
N ASP A 531 33.19 24.45 16.60
CA ASP A 531 34.31 25.11 15.93
C ASP A 531 35.10 24.08 15.11
N ASP A 532 35.66 24.50 13.98
CA ASP A 532 36.43 23.60 13.10
C ASP A 532 37.66 23.04 13.83
N TYR A 533 38.29 23.80 14.73
CA TYR A 533 39.43 23.34 15.52
C TYR A 533 39.04 22.26 16.55
N ASP A 534 37.98 22.49 17.32
CA ASP A 534 37.49 21.53 18.31
C ASP A 534 37.04 20.22 17.65
N PHE A 535 36.42 20.33 16.47
CA PHE A 535 36.06 19.17 15.66
C PHE A 535 37.29 18.35 15.21
N ARG A 536 38.39 19.02 14.80
CA ARG A 536 39.67 18.34 14.47
C ARG A 536 40.22 17.58 15.67
N GLU A 537 40.20 18.21 16.83
CA GLU A 537 40.81 17.64 18.03
C GLU A 537 40.06 16.39 18.49
N GLU A 538 38.72 16.43 18.48
CA GLU A 538 37.89 15.26 18.80
C GLU A 538 38.13 14.11 17.82
N CYS A 539 38.17 14.39 16.51
CA CYS A 539 38.44 13.36 15.50
C CYS A 539 39.84 12.74 15.66
N ASN A 540 40.87 13.56 15.91
CA ASN A 540 42.25 13.10 16.10
C ASN A 540 42.43 12.27 17.38
N ARG A 541 41.63 12.55 18.42
CA ARG A 541 41.58 11.74 19.64
C ARG A 541 40.82 10.43 19.46
N GLY A 542 40.25 10.17 18.28
CA GLY A 542 39.41 9.01 18.00
C GLY A 542 38.00 9.11 18.59
N ASN A 543 37.65 10.27 19.15
CA ASN A 543 36.35 10.58 19.68
C ASN A 543 35.41 11.09 18.57
N ARG A 544 34.13 11.25 18.90
CA ARG A 544 33.10 11.71 17.97
C ARG A 544 32.30 12.85 18.61
N PRO A 545 31.83 13.83 17.82
CA PRO A 545 30.97 14.87 18.34
C PRO A 545 29.71 14.26 18.96
N PHE A 546 29.34 14.75 20.15
CA PHE A 546 28.26 14.17 20.95
C PHE A 546 26.88 14.66 20.50
N GLY A 547 26.00 13.71 20.20
CA GLY A 547 24.55 13.90 20.18
C GLY A 547 23.97 14.41 18.86
N ALA A 548 22.79 13.91 18.53
CA ALA A 548 21.97 14.35 17.41
C ALA A 548 20.70 15.04 17.93
N LEU A 549 20.61 16.36 17.81
CA LEU A 549 19.37 17.10 18.01
C LEU A 549 18.46 16.90 16.78
N ILE A 550 17.18 16.64 17.02
CA ILE A 550 16.18 16.54 15.95
C ILE A 550 15.30 17.78 16.04
N GLU A 551 15.35 18.60 15.01
CA GLU A 551 14.51 19.78 14.87
C GLU A 551 13.46 19.50 13.78
N PHE A 552 12.19 19.53 14.18
CA PHE A 552 11.10 19.50 13.21
C PHE A 552 10.97 20.87 12.59
N VAL A 553 11.19 20.94 11.28
CA VAL A 553 10.95 22.18 10.53
C VAL A 553 9.45 22.37 10.45
N CYS A 554 8.95 23.48 10.99
CA CYS A 554 7.52 23.81 11.13
C CYS A 554 6.69 23.36 9.90
N SER A 555 5.57 22.70 10.18
CA SER A 555 4.56 22.25 9.21
C SER A 555 4.25 23.35 8.19
N PHE A 556 4.70 23.18 6.95
CA PHE A 556 4.42 24.16 5.91
C PHE A 556 2.96 24.07 5.46
N LYS A 557 2.29 25.23 5.47
CA LYS A 557 1.08 25.47 4.69
C LYS A 557 1.34 24.99 3.27
N LYS A 558 0.42 24.16 2.75
CA LYS A 558 0.33 23.85 1.32
C LYS A 558 0.49 25.15 0.55
N ILE A 559 1.60 25.31 -0.16
CA ILE A 559 1.70 26.32 -1.19
C ILE A 559 0.82 25.78 -2.30
N ASP A 560 -0.44 26.21 -2.32
CA ASP A 560 -1.28 26.15 -3.50
C ASP A 560 -0.53 26.95 -4.56
N HIS A 561 0.17 26.28 -5.47
CA HIS A 561 0.50 26.70 -6.85
C HIS A 561 1.54 25.72 -7.43
N PHE A 562 1.11 24.84 -8.33
CA PHE A 562 1.42 24.92 -9.77
C PHE A 562 0.53 23.95 -10.54
#